data_AF-A0A7H9B6S1-F1
#
_entry.id   AF-A0A7H9B6S1-F1
#
_cell.length_a   1.000
_cell.length_b   1.000
_cell.length_c   1.000
_cell.angle_alpha   90.00
_cell.angle_beta   90.00
_cell.angle_gamma   90.00
#
_symmetry.space_group_name_H-M   'P 1'
#
loop_
_entity.id
_entity.type
_entity.pdbx_description
1 polymer ?
#
loop_
_entity_poly.entity_id
_entity_poly.type
_entity_poly.pdbx_seq_one_letter_code
_entity_poly.pdbx_strand_id
1 'polypeptide(L)'
;MLEEGTRITMANGQSMNISEIKRGVSVLCSDGSITTVEHISKDVQTTYQILQKTKHRANEGEAGKVDPLRKTVYHRLGFRCTLAHELGLRTASKPILENSFKRNTYKVKWKNLEEMLTFDGRIICIPKTHHKDFSMSFEGRLQATRFMEEKEKEYGVFLEFKIQVRDLDLLEAQIRSNSFLRFNPVLTGNGVLSEYLTGQKHLISPSVLSMAWLLGLWLGDGTTKEPEISVDSLDTGLMEGLIERCRMWGIYPSYKDEQVPLRAKHVKLYFGSEAGENRRTRHLRKNNPFWNTVLNLKFKREMDGEKQVPVFMWSEDLKVREAFLAGLIDSDGYVIKRKEGPDAYKVAVQTIYPSIMNAIVHISRSLGIAVTITTRSARSEMIEGRKVNCHFTYDCTIAGRTPLQNVLSNCRSGHKMRSRPQSVSRDPIYFGFTEEKRGQNTVYSLRTDSGKPILLDNKLAVHACGDHCIEEQAKFTTTKCLKYCIACPRKGVRYFYRDWSGKNRLCGRCYGRYKFSGYRCLSCSYVPEAREVRIAKRRGEELRVASDGTTIGGLICGRCNGILKFDEIRGPRKVIESLSTPLGLVPVVES
;
A
#
# COMPACT_ATOMS: atom_id res chain seq x y z
N MET A 1 -12.29 8.09 18.67
CA MET A 1 -12.69 9.19 17.75
C MET A 1 -11.71 9.27 16.59
N LEU A 2 -12.11 9.89 15.48
CA LEU A 2 -11.29 10.12 14.29
C LEU A 2 -10.90 11.60 14.22
N GLU A 3 -9.70 11.91 13.74
CA GLU A 3 -9.23 13.31 13.63
C GLU A 3 -9.99 14.07 12.54
N GLU A 4 -10.18 15.37 12.75
CA GLU A 4 -10.68 16.30 11.74
C GLU A 4 -9.93 16.15 10.39
N GLY A 5 -10.65 16.28 9.28
CA GLY A 5 -10.11 16.05 7.94
C GLY A 5 -10.17 14.59 7.50
N THR A 6 -10.54 13.65 8.38
CA THR A 6 -10.83 12.26 7.98
C THR A 6 -12.05 12.27 7.05
N ARG A 7 -11.89 11.72 5.84
CA ARG A 7 -12.98 11.65 4.84
C ARG A 7 -13.66 10.29 4.86
N ILE A 8 -14.99 10.29 4.85
CA ILE A 8 -15.85 9.10 4.91
C ILE A 8 -16.60 8.94 3.58
N THR A 9 -16.79 7.69 3.17
CA THR A 9 -17.59 7.35 1.99
C THR A 9 -19.07 7.36 2.39
N MET A 10 -19.83 8.22 1.75
CA MET A 10 -21.27 8.38 1.96
C MET A 10 -22.05 7.31 1.17
N ALA A 11 -23.32 7.09 1.52
CA ALA A 11 -24.17 6.11 0.84
C ALA A 11 -24.31 6.34 -0.68
N ASN A 12 -24.27 7.61 -1.11
CA ASN A 12 -24.32 8.02 -2.52
C ASN A 12 -22.96 7.94 -3.24
N GLY A 13 -21.93 7.40 -2.59
CA GLY A 13 -20.56 7.29 -3.13
C GLY A 13 -19.71 8.56 -3.01
N GLN A 14 -20.26 9.68 -2.55
CA GLN A 14 -19.48 10.90 -2.33
C GLN A 14 -18.53 10.74 -1.13
N SER A 15 -17.47 11.56 -1.12
CA SER A 15 -16.49 11.62 -0.03
C SER A 15 -16.73 12.91 0.77
N MET A 16 -17.07 12.78 2.06
CA MET A 16 -17.38 13.92 2.95
C MET A 16 -16.39 13.99 4.10
N ASN A 17 -16.00 15.19 4.53
CA ASN A 17 -15.18 15.37 5.73
C ASN A 17 -16.00 15.01 6.97
N ILE A 18 -15.41 14.32 7.94
CA ILE A 18 -16.07 13.95 9.19
C ILE A 18 -16.65 15.16 9.94
N SER A 19 -16.05 16.33 9.82
CA SER A 19 -16.55 17.57 10.44
C SER A 19 -17.83 18.12 9.80
N GLU A 20 -18.15 17.71 8.57
CA GLU A 20 -19.33 18.16 7.82
C GLU A 20 -20.52 17.20 7.95
N ILE A 21 -20.29 16.00 8.49
CA ILE A 21 -21.33 14.98 8.66
C ILE A 21 -22.31 15.43 9.75
N LYS A 22 -23.60 15.22 9.49
CA LYS A 22 -24.70 15.53 10.40
C LYS A 22 -25.47 14.26 10.79
N ARG A 23 -26.18 14.33 11.92
CA ARG A 23 -27.13 13.28 12.33
C ARG A 23 -28.16 13.04 11.21
N GLY A 24 -28.55 11.79 11.02
CA GLY A 24 -29.51 11.37 10.00
C GLY A 24 -28.91 11.12 8.61
N VAL A 25 -27.63 11.46 8.39
CA VAL A 25 -26.96 11.19 7.12
C VAL A 25 -26.55 9.73 7.03
N SER A 26 -26.73 9.13 5.86
CA SER A 26 -26.38 7.74 5.58
C SER A 26 -24.94 7.58 5.05
N VAL A 27 -24.18 6.67 5.66
CA VAL A 27 -22.79 6.35 5.29
C VAL A 27 -22.67 4.92 4.79
N LEU A 28 -21.61 4.65 4.01
CA LEU A 28 -21.35 3.33 3.44
C LEU A 28 -20.55 2.46 4.41
N CYS A 29 -21.04 1.26 4.66
CA CYS A 29 -20.35 0.23 5.45
C CYS A 29 -19.35 -0.56 4.61
N SER A 30 -18.42 -1.21 5.29
CA SER A 30 -17.36 -2.04 4.67
C SER A 30 -17.87 -3.26 3.91
N ASP A 31 -19.11 -3.69 4.15
CA ASP A 31 -19.82 -4.78 3.44
C ASP A 31 -20.66 -4.27 2.26
N GLY A 32 -20.70 -2.95 2.02
CA GLY A 32 -21.54 -2.31 1.01
C GLY A 32 -22.94 -1.96 1.47
N SER A 33 -23.33 -2.34 2.70
CA SER A 33 -24.60 -1.90 3.30
C SER A 33 -24.54 -0.42 3.70
N ILE A 34 -25.72 0.17 3.95
CA ILE A 34 -25.86 1.57 4.34
C ILE A 34 -26.30 1.61 5.81
N THR A 35 -25.76 2.57 6.57
CA THR A 35 -26.07 2.79 7.99
C THR A 35 -26.28 4.27 8.24
N THR A 36 -27.11 4.64 9.22
CA THR A 36 -27.43 6.04 9.52
C THR A 36 -26.62 6.53 10.70
N VAL A 37 -26.13 7.77 10.61
CA VAL A 37 -25.43 8.43 11.73
C VAL A 37 -26.44 8.90 12.77
N GLU A 38 -26.37 8.33 13.97
CA GLU A 38 -27.30 8.64 15.06
C GLU A 38 -26.80 9.76 15.96
N HIS A 39 -25.50 9.75 16.26
CA HIS A 39 -24.90 10.69 17.19
C HIS A 39 -23.50 11.09 16.72
N ILE A 40 -23.19 12.37 16.95
CA ILE A 40 -21.91 12.97 16.62
C ILE A 40 -21.45 13.74 17.85
N SER A 41 -20.21 13.49 18.28
CA SER A 41 -19.57 14.34 19.28
C SER A 41 -18.26 14.90 18.75
N LYS A 42 -17.85 16.04 19.29
CA LYS A 42 -16.60 16.71 19.00
C LYS A 42 -15.82 16.88 20.30
N ASP A 43 -14.51 16.68 20.23
CA ASP A 43 -13.61 16.86 21.37
C ASP A 43 -12.20 17.23 20.90
N VAL A 44 -11.28 17.48 21.83
CA VAL A 44 -9.85 17.67 21.60
C VAL A 44 -9.09 16.62 22.39
N GLN A 45 -8.50 15.64 21.70
CA GLN A 45 -7.77 14.53 22.33
C GLN A 45 -6.42 14.31 21.66
N THR A 46 -5.49 13.64 22.36
CA THR A 46 -4.27 13.15 21.74
C THR A 46 -4.57 12.12 20.66
N THR A 47 -4.12 12.38 19.43
CA THR A 47 -4.33 11.45 18.31
C THR A 47 -3.10 10.61 18.01
N TYR A 48 -3.34 9.49 17.33
CA TYR A 48 -2.36 8.53 16.87
C TYR A 48 -2.57 8.30 15.38
N GLN A 49 -1.47 8.28 14.65
CA GLN A 49 -1.48 7.99 13.23
C GLN A 49 -1.29 6.50 13.01
N ILE A 50 -2.28 5.86 12.41
CA ILE A 50 -2.23 4.48 11.99
C ILE A 50 -1.81 4.46 10.52
N LEU A 51 -0.65 3.89 10.21
CA LEU A 51 -0.08 3.90 8.85
C LEU A 51 0.35 2.51 8.40
N GLN A 52 0.05 2.20 7.14
CA GLN A 52 0.51 0.99 6.46
C GLN A 52 2.03 0.85 6.52
N LYS A 53 2.55 -0.34 6.84
CA LYS A 53 3.96 -0.69 6.68
C LYS A 53 4.28 -0.84 5.21
N THR A 54 5.28 -0.12 4.72
CA THR A 54 5.70 -0.19 3.33
C THR A 54 7.14 -0.70 3.20
N LYS A 55 7.46 -1.24 2.03
CA LYS A 55 8.86 -1.58 1.67
C LYS A 55 9.58 -0.40 1.01
N HIS A 56 8.95 0.77 0.93
CA HIS A 56 9.55 1.96 0.33
C HIS A 56 10.81 2.36 1.06
N ARG A 57 11.81 2.75 0.27
CA ARG A 57 13.12 3.22 0.72
C ARG A 57 13.26 4.71 0.49
N ALA A 58 12.19 5.45 0.73
CA ALA A 58 12.12 6.87 0.43
C ALA A 58 13.23 7.69 1.14
N ASN A 59 13.66 7.20 2.32
CA ASN A 59 14.74 7.78 3.13
C ASN A 59 16.08 7.00 3.04
N GLU A 60 16.20 5.98 2.19
CA GLU A 60 17.44 5.18 2.03
C GLU A 60 18.00 5.33 0.59
N GLY A 61 19.33 5.43 0.45
CA GLY A 61 20.01 5.51 -0.86
C GLY A 61 20.23 6.93 -1.41
N GLU A 62 21.05 7.06 -2.46
CA GLU A 62 21.40 8.36 -3.08
C GLU A 62 20.19 9.07 -3.68
N ALA A 63 19.33 8.32 -4.36
CA ALA A 63 18.15 8.85 -5.03
C ALA A 63 17.22 9.69 -4.14
N GLY A 64 16.91 9.23 -2.92
CA GLY A 64 16.06 9.98 -1.98
C GLY A 64 16.78 11.12 -1.26
N LYS A 65 18.13 11.18 -1.32
CA LYS A 65 18.91 12.32 -0.80
C LYS A 65 18.96 13.45 -1.80
N VAL A 66 19.14 13.12 -3.08
CA VAL A 66 19.28 14.10 -4.17
C VAL A 66 17.92 14.66 -4.60
N ASP A 67 16.87 13.84 -4.57
CA ASP A 67 15.52 14.27 -4.98
C ASP A 67 14.52 14.20 -3.81
N PRO A 68 14.16 15.34 -3.19
CA PRO A 68 13.18 15.41 -2.12
C PRO A 68 11.80 14.85 -2.49
N LEU A 69 11.38 14.91 -3.76
CA LEU A 69 10.08 14.41 -4.19
C LEU A 69 9.98 12.88 -4.05
N ARG A 70 11.12 12.18 -3.98
CA ARG A 70 11.20 10.73 -3.75
C ARG A 70 11.09 10.32 -2.28
N LYS A 71 11.14 11.28 -1.34
CA LYS A 71 10.93 11.03 0.09
C LYS A 71 9.45 10.78 0.42
N THR A 72 8.55 11.31 -0.40
CA THR A 72 7.11 11.13 -0.22
C THR A 72 6.68 9.72 -0.63
N VAL A 73 6.01 9.02 0.29
CA VAL A 73 5.36 7.73 -0.02
C VAL A 73 3.90 8.02 -0.35
N TYR A 74 3.60 8.06 -1.64
CA TYR A 74 2.26 8.37 -2.15
C TYR A 74 1.25 7.28 -1.81
N HIS A 75 0.01 7.70 -1.50
CA HIS A 75 -1.14 6.84 -1.20
C HIS A 75 -0.91 5.75 -0.14
N ARG A 76 -0.04 6.01 0.83
CA ARG A 76 0.10 5.12 2.00
C ARG A 76 -1.24 5.03 2.72
N LEU A 77 -1.77 3.82 2.90
CA LEU A 77 -3.02 3.61 3.64
C LEU A 77 -2.84 4.00 5.10
N GLY A 78 -3.82 4.69 5.65
CA GLY A 78 -3.81 5.06 7.07
C GLY A 78 -4.92 6.02 7.42
N PHE A 79 -5.06 6.26 8.72
CA PHE A 79 -6.01 7.21 9.29
C PHE A 79 -5.50 7.68 10.65
N ARG A 80 -6.19 8.64 11.24
CA ARG A 80 -5.80 9.27 12.50
C ARG A 80 -6.95 9.13 13.48
N CYS A 81 -6.66 8.59 14.65
CA CYS A 81 -7.66 8.26 15.65
C CYS A 81 -7.14 8.46 17.07
N THR A 82 -8.05 8.46 18.04
CA THR A 82 -7.71 8.55 19.47
C THR A 82 -7.30 7.18 20.02
N LEU A 83 -6.68 7.17 21.20
CA LEU A 83 -6.20 5.94 21.86
C LEU A 83 -7.29 4.90 22.11
N ALA A 84 -8.50 5.37 22.36
CA ALA A 84 -9.64 4.52 22.66
C ALA A 84 -10.25 3.87 21.41
N HIS A 85 -9.91 4.34 20.21
CA HIS A 85 -10.54 3.86 18.99
C HIS A 85 -10.26 2.37 18.76
N GLU A 86 -11.30 1.61 18.44
CA GLU A 86 -11.21 0.18 18.19
C GLU A 86 -10.71 -0.11 16.77
N LEU A 87 -9.71 -0.98 16.69
CA LEU A 87 -9.18 -1.52 15.45
C LEU A 87 -9.71 -2.94 15.24
N GLY A 88 -10.37 -3.17 14.10
CA GLY A 88 -10.70 -4.51 13.62
C GLY A 88 -9.47 -5.14 12.97
N LEU A 89 -8.88 -6.13 13.64
CA LEU A 89 -7.63 -6.77 13.23
C LEU A 89 -7.86 -8.23 12.86
N ARG A 90 -7.01 -8.73 11.95
CA ARG A 90 -6.91 -10.15 11.60
C ARG A 90 -5.49 -10.64 11.79
N THR A 91 -5.33 -11.81 12.41
CA THR A 91 -4.04 -12.52 12.52
C THR A 91 -4.18 -13.95 12.03
N ALA A 92 -3.11 -14.50 11.45
CA ALA A 92 -3.07 -15.92 11.10
C ALA A 92 -3.07 -16.78 12.37
N SER A 93 -3.95 -17.77 12.44
CA SER A 93 -4.07 -18.76 13.53
C SER A 93 -3.70 -20.17 13.12
N LYS A 94 -3.44 -20.41 11.83
CA LYS A 94 -3.00 -21.71 11.33
C LYS A 94 -1.92 -22.32 12.25
N PRO A 95 -2.16 -23.52 12.82
CA PRO A 95 -1.19 -24.19 13.66
C PRO A 95 0.12 -24.47 12.90
N ILE A 96 1.24 -24.45 13.62
CA ILE A 96 2.58 -24.66 13.06
C ILE A 96 3.31 -25.74 13.85
N LEU A 97 3.89 -26.69 13.13
CA LEU A 97 4.81 -27.70 13.66
C LEU A 97 6.24 -27.16 13.63
N GLU A 98 6.92 -27.18 14.77
CA GLU A 98 8.35 -26.88 14.89
C GLU A 98 9.11 -28.08 15.47
N ASN A 99 10.29 -28.38 14.93
CA ASN A 99 11.14 -29.44 15.45
C ASN A 99 12.05 -28.89 16.55
N SER A 100 12.00 -29.47 17.73
CA SER A 100 12.90 -29.17 18.84
C SER A 100 13.88 -30.31 19.04
N PHE A 101 14.88 -30.40 18.16
CA PHE A 101 15.92 -31.43 18.21
C PHE A 101 16.64 -31.50 19.56
N LYS A 102 16.83 -30.35 20.23
CA LYS A 102 17.45 -30.30 21.56
C LYS A 102 16.65 -31.00 22.67
N ARG A 103 15.33 -31.02 22.55
CA ARG A 103 14.42 -31.64 23.53
C ARG A 103 13.86 -32.98 23.04
N ASN A 104 14.25 -33.40 21.85
CA ASN A 104 13.70 -34.56 21.16
C ASN A 104 12.16 -34.55 21.10
N THR A 105 11.57 -33.38 20.80
CA THR A 105 10.11 -33.19 20.71
C THR A 105 9.69 -32.46 19.43
N TYR A 106 8.48 -32.79 18.95
CA TYR A 106 7.72 -31.95 18.03
C TYR A 106 6.91 -30.93 18.83
N LYS A 107 7.00 -29.66 18.48
CA LYS A 107 6.28 -28.58 19.14
C LYS A 107 5.19 -28.05 18.22
N VAL A 108 3.93 -28.28 18.56
CA VAL A 108 2.80 -27.66 17.87
C VAL A 108 2.48 -26.35 18.54
N LYS A 109 2.48 -25.25 17.77
CA LYS A 109 2.02 -23.93 18.22
C LYS A 109 0.69 -23.58 17.57
N TRP A 110 -0.26 -23.12 18.36
CA TRP A 110 -1.54 -22.59 17.87
C TRP A 110 -1.87 -21.27 18.56
N LYS A 111 -2.95 -20.63 18.09
CA LYS A 111 -3.46 -19.38 18.67
C LYS A 111 -4.97 -19.48 18.84
N ASN A 112 -5.46 -18.94 19.94
CA ASN A 112 -6.87 -18.75 20.26
C ASN A 112 -7.02 -17.39 20.92
N LEU A 113 -8.28 -16.95 21.03
CA LEU A 113 -8.64 -15.73 21.73
C LEU A 113 -8.84 -16.04 23.22
N GLU A 114 -8.27 -15.20 24.08
CA GLU A 114 -8.37 -15.36 25.53
C GLU A 114 -8.70 -14.03 26.19
N GLU A 115 -9.47 -14.10 27.27
CA GLU A 115 -9.76 -12.96 28.12
C GLU A 115 -8.53 -12.57 28.94
N MET A 116 -8.29 -11.27 29.06
CA MET A 116 -7.20 -10.69 29.82
C MET A 116 -7.72 -9.50 30.61
N LEU A 117 -7.48 -9.51 31.92
CA LEU A 117 -7.66 -8.35 32.77
C LEU A 117 -6.55 -7.33 32.49
N THR A 118 -6.95 -6.13 32.10
CA THR A 118 -6.07 -4.98 31.87
C THR A 118 -5.74 -4.27 33.18
N PHE A 119 -4.70 -3.43 33.17
CA PHE A 119 -4.29 -2.66 34.36
C PHE A 119 -5.36 -1.69 34.87
N ASP A 120 -6.26 -1.23 33.98
CA ASP A 120 -7.39 -0.38 34.32
C ASP A 120 -8.67 -1.18 34.64
N GLY A 121 -8.56 -2.48 34.88
CA GLY A 121 -9.65 -3.34 35.35
C GLY A 121 -10.63 -3.81 34.27
N ARG A 122 -10.43 -3.44 32.99
CA ARG A 122 -11.25 -3.95 31.88
C ARG A 122 -10.85 -5.37 31.53
N ILE A 123 -11.82 -6.18 31.12
CA ILE A 123 -11.57 -7.49 30.49
C ILE A 123 -11.56 -7.28 28.98
N ILE A 124 -10.45 -7.64 28.32
CA ILE A 124 -10.33 -7.59 26.86
C ILE A 124 -10.05 -8.99 26.31
N CYS A 125 -10.50 -9.27 25.09
CA CYS A 125 -10.26 -10.55 24.42
C CYS A 125 -9.16 -10.38 23.36
N ILE A 126 -8.00 -11.02 23.56
CA ILE A 126 -6.85 -10.89 22.66
C ILE A 126 -6.26 -12.25 22.28
N PRO A 127 -5.66 -12.37 21.07
CA PRO A 127 -5.00 -13.60 20.67
C PRO A 127 -3.74 -13.89 21.51
N LYS A 128 -3.59 -15.13 21.95
CA LYS A 128 -2.42 -15.66 22.66
C LYS A 128 -1.79 -16.84 21.93
N THR A 129 -0.49 -17.05 22.10
CA THR A 129 0.21 -18.19 21.50
C THR A 129 0.35 -19.32 22.50
N HIS A 130 -0.17 -20.49 22.15
CA HIS A 130 -0.06 -21.70 22.96
C HIS A 130 0.85 -22.71 22.29
N HIS A 131 1.31 -23.68 23.06
CA HIS A 131 2.07 -24.79 22.52
C HIS A 131 1.84 -26.08 23.29
N LYS A 132 2.02 -27.19 22.58
CA LYS A 132 1.97 -28.55 23.10
C LYS A 132 3.10 -29.32 22.45
N ASP A 133 3.87 -30.01 23.28
CA ASP A 133 5.00 -30.80 22.85
C ASP A 133 4.58 -32.28 22.72
N PHE A 134 5.09 -32.95 21.69
CA PHE A 134 4.88 -34.37 21.39
C PHE A 134 6.24 -35.05 21.25
N SER A 135 6.33 -36.34 21.56
CA SER A 135 7.57 -37.09 21.42
C SER A 135 8.03 -37.15 19.96
N MET A 136 9.35 -37.08 19.70
CA MET A 136 9.89 -37.14 18.34
C MET A 136 9.95 -38.57 17.79
N SER A 137 8.83 -39.29 17.86
CA SER A 137 8.61 -40.62 17.29
C SER A 137 7.68 -40.56 16.08
N PHE A 138 7.54 -41.67 15.35
CA PHE A 138 6.54 -41.77 14.27
C PHE A 138 5.12 -41.50 14.79
N GLU A 139 4.77 -42.09 15.93
CA GLU A 139 3.47 -41.89 16.58
C GLU A 139 3.27 -40.45 17.05
N GLY A 140 4.27 -39.85 17.69
CA GLY A 140 4.20 -38.46 18.16
C GLY A 140 4.04 -37.46 17.00
N ARG A 141 4.61 -37.76 15.82
CA ARG A 141 4.36 -36.96 14.61
C ARG A 141 2.91 -37.07 14.13
N LEU A 142 2.33 -38.27 14.17
CA LEU A 142 0.93 -38.49 13.80
C LEU A 142 -0.01 -37.76 14.76
N GLN A 143 0.24 -37.87 16.07
CA GLN A 143 -0.51 -37.15 17.10
C GLN A 143 -0.41 -35.63 16.93
N ALA A 144 0.80 -35.11 16.69
CA ALA A 144 1.01 -33.69 16.44
C ALA A 144 0.24 -33.18 15.20
N THR A 145 0.21 -33.99 14.13
CA THR A 145 -0.52 -33.64 12.89
C THR A 145 -2.02 -33.65 13.11
N ARG A 146 -2.57 -34.68 13.78
CA ARG A 146 -4.00 -34.73 14.15
C ARG A 146 -4.40 -33.56 15.04
N PHE A 147 -3.57 -33.21 16.02
CA PHE A 147 -3.81 -32.07 16.89
C PHE A 147 -3.78 -30.73 16.13
N MET A 148 -2.92 -30.60 15.11
CA MET A 148 -2.96 -29.42 14.23
C MET A 148 -4.27 -29.33 13.44
N GLU A 149 -4.74 -30.44 12.85
CA GLU A 149 -5.99 -30.48 12.10
C GLU A 149 -7.20 -30.17 12.99
N GLU A 150 -7.21 -30.71 14.23
CA GLU A 150 -8.23 -30.39 15.24
C GLU A 150 -8.28 -28.89 15.52
N LYS A 151 -7.13 -28.25 15.80
CA LYS A 151 -7.08 -26.82 16.12
C LYS A 151 -7.34 -25.93 14.89
N GLU A 152 -6.95 -26.35 13.69
CA GLU A 152 -7.29 -25.64 12.44
C GLU A 152 -8.81 -25.73 12.17
N LYS A 153 -9.46 -26.83 12.51
CA LYS A 153 -10.92 -26.98 12.42
C LYS A 153 -11.66 -26.16 13.48
N GLU A 154 -11.14 -26.11 14.71
CA GLU A 154 -11.76 -25.38 15.83
C GLU A 154 -11.67 -23.85 15.67
N TYR A 155 -10.49 -23.33 15.36
CA TYR A 155 -10.25 -21.88 15.33
C TYR A 155 -10.14 -21.29 13.92
N GLY A 156 -10.14 -22.14 12.88
CA GLY A 156 -9.92 -21.71 11.50
C GLY A 156 -8.49 -21.24 11.22
N VAL A 157 -8.30 -20.74 9.99
CA VAL A 157 -6.99 -20.29 9.49
C VAL A 157 -6.62 -18.88 9.99
N PHE A 158 -7.63 -18.09 10.38
CA PHE A 158 -7.47 -16.71 10.84
C PHE A 158 -8.37 -16.40 12.03
N LEU A 159 -7.87 -15.57 12.94
CA LEU A 159 -8.65 -14.96 14.02
C LEU A 159 -8.93 -13.50 13.68
N GLU A 160 -10.20 -13.11 13.75
CA GLU A 160 -10.64 -11.71 13.73
C GLU A 160 -10.93 -11.26 15.16
N PHE A 161 -10.42 -10.09 15.54
CA PHE A 161 -10.60 -9.54 16.89
C PHE A 161 -10.58 -8.01 16.85
N LYS A 162 -11.16 -7.41 17.89
CA LYS A 162 -11.16 -5.95 18.09
C LYS A 162 -10.22 -5.60 19.23
N ILE A 163 -9.49 -4.51 19.10
CA ILE A 163 -8.60 -4.01 20.15
C ILE A 163 -8.48 -2.50 20.07
N GLN A 164 -8.48 -1.81 21.21
CA GLN A 164 -8.24 -0.37 21.24
C GLN A 164 -6.78 -0.05 20.94
N VAL A 165 -6.49 1.14 20.38
CA VAL A 165 -5.11 1.56 20.07
C VAL A 165 -4.21 1.55 21.31
N ARG A 166 -4.74 1.89 22.50
CA ARG A 166 -3.99 1.84 23.77
C ARG A 166 -3.55 0.43 24.18
N ASP A 167 -4.29 -0.59 23.77
CA ASP A 167 -4.09 -1.98 24.19
C ASP A 167 -3.19 -2.76 23.23
N LEU A 168 -2.79 -2.17 22.10
CA LEU A 168 -1.92 -2.80 21.09
C LEU A 168 -0.60 -3.36 21.65
N ASP A 169 -0.08 -2.77 22.72
CA ASP A 169 1.18 -3.19 23.35
C ASP A 169 1.03 -4.43 24.24
N LEU A 170 -0.20 -4.84 24.57
CA LEU A 170 -0.51 -6.09 25.28
C LEU A 170 -0.39 -7.32 24.35
N LEU A 171 -0.38 -7.11 23.04
CA LEU A 171 -0.18 -8.17 22.06
C LEU A 171 1.26 -8.67 22.07
N GLU A 172 1.44 -9.99 22.05
CA GLU A 172 2.75 -10.60 21.86
C GLU A 172 3.41 -10.09 20.57
N ALA A 173 4.73 -9.90 20.58
CA ALA A 173 5.47 -9.30 19.48
C ALA A 173 5.20 -9.97 18.11
N GLN A 174 5.13 -11.30 18.09
CA GLN A 174 4.86 -12.06 16.87
C GLN A 174 3.42 -11.84 16.38
N ILE A 175 2.44 -11.81 17.29
CA ILE A 175 1.05 -11.55 16.94
C ILE A 175 0.87 -10.11 16.47
N ARG A 176 1.41 -9.13 17.21
CA ARG A 176 1.41 -7.71 16.83
C ARG A 176 2.01 -7.47 15.44
N SER A 177 3.07 -8.20 15.10
CA SER A 177 3.74 -8.09 13.78
C SER A 177 2.95 -8.72 12.62
N ASN A 178 2.11 -9.72 12.92
CA ASN A 178 1.28 -10.45 11.96
C ASN A 178 -0.23 -10.16 12.14
N SER A 179 -0.55 -9.03 12.77
CA SER A 179 -1.90 -8.50 12.84
C SER A 179 -2.06 -7.43 11.76
N PHE A 180 -3.11 -7.55 10.97
CA PHE A 180 -3.34 -6.77 9.77
C PHE A 180 -4.64 -5.99 9.87
N LEU A 181 -4.60 -4.75 9.38
CA LEU A 181 -5.81 -3.99 9.02
C LEU A 181 -6.23 -4.39 7.61
N ARG A 182 -7.40 -3.94 7.18
CA ARG A 182 -7.91 -4.18 5.83
C ARG A 182 -8.48 -2.92 5.19
N PHE A 183 -8.44 -2.89 3.87
CA PHE A 183 -9.33 -2.06 3.08
C PHE A 183 -10.32 -2.94 2.33
N ASN A 184 -11.52 -2.43 2.10
CA ASN A 184 -12.61 -3.15 1.47
C ASN A 184 -12.92 -2.56 0.09
N PRO A 185 -13.25 -3.39 -0.90
CA PRO A 185 -13.74 -2.90 -2.18
C PRO A 185 -15.06 -2.13 -2.02
N VAL A 186 -15.33 -1.21 -2.95
CA VAL A 186 -16.64 -0.55 -3.08
C VAL A 186 -17.48 -1.38 -4.03
N LEU A 187 -18.50 -2.05 -3.49
CA LEU A 187 -19.35 -2.98 -4.25
C LEU A 187 -20.50 -2.28 -4.97
N THR A 188 -20.90 -1.10 -4.49
CA THR A 188 -21.93 -0.24 -5.10
C THR A 188 -21.30 0.79 -6.03
N GLY A 189 -22.09 1.31 -6.97
CA GLY A 189 -21.72 2.43 -7.84
C GLY A 189 -22.53 3.68 -7.54
N ASN A 190 -22.11 4.84 -8.05
CA ASN A 190 -22.87 6.10 -7.98
C ASN A 190 -23.65 6.41 -9.27
N GLY A 191 -23.34 5.72 -10.38
CA GLY A 191 -24.10 5.80 -11.63
C GLY A 191 -23.98 7.13 -12.37
N VAL A 192 -22.98 7.95 -12.07
CA VAL A 192 -22.87 9.33 -12.61
C VAL A 192 -22.60 9.33 -14.13
N LEU A 193 -21.73 8.45 -14.62
CA LEU A 193 -21.44 8.34 -16.06
C LEU A 193 -22.64 7.77 -16.81
N SER A 194 -23.30 6.74 -16.26
CA SER A 194 -24.49 6.16 -16.91
C SER A 194 -25.64 7.16 -16.95
N GLU A 195 -25.89 7.90 -15.87
CA GLU A 195 -26.86 8.99 -15.83
C GLU A 195 -26.54 10.08 -16.85
N TYR A 196 -25.29 10.54 -16.91
CA TYR A 196 -24.89 11.58 -17.86
C TYR A 196 -25.09 11.14 -19.33
N LEU A 197 -24.78 9.88 -19.63
CA LEU A 197 -24.81 9.36 -21.01
C LEU A 197 -26.21 8.89 -21.46
N THR A 198 -27.06 8.46 -20.53
CA THR A 198 -28.33 7.79 -20.86
C THR A 198 -29.55 8.44 -20.22
N GLY A 199 -29.36 9.39 -19.30
CA GLY A 199 -30.42 9.94 -18.45
C GLY A 199 -30.85 9.02 -17.30
N GLN A 200 -30.27 7.82 -17.16
CA GLN A 200 -30.64 6.85 -16.13
C GLN A 200 -29.42 6.36 -15.34
N LYS A 201 -29.48 6.52 -14.00
CA LYS A 201 -28.45 5.97 -13.10
C LYS A 201 -28.41 4.44 -13.19
N HIS A 202 -27.19 3.90 -13.16
CA HIS A 202 -26.90 2.46 -13.16
C HIS A 202 -27.31 1.70 -14.43
N LEU A 203 -27.73 2.40 -15.50
CA LEU A 203 -27.97 1.76 -16.80
C LEU A 203 -26.64 1.49 -17.51
N ILE A 204 -26.04 0.34 -17.23
CA ILE A 204 -24.74 -0.06 -17.78
C ILE A 204 -24.89 -0.78 -19.13
N SER A 205 -25.04 0.01 -20.20
CA SER A 205 -25.07 -0.49 -21.58
C SER A 205 -23.65 -0.71 -22.15
N PRO A 206 -23.49 -1.49 -23.23
CA PRO A 206 -22.21 -1.61 -23.94
C PRO A 206 -21.64 -0.26 -24.37
N SER A 207 -22.49 0.69 -24.78
CA SER A 207 -22.06 2.05 -25.15
C SER A 207 -21.44 2.80 -23.95
N VAL A 208 -22.05 2.71 -22.76
CA VAL A 208 -21.49 3.32 -21.53
C VAL A 208 -20.11 2.72 -21.21
N LEU A 209 -19.96 1.40 -21.30
CA LEU A 209 -18.67 0.74 -21.10
C LEU A 209 -17.63 1.14 -22.15
N SER A 210 -18.05 1.31 -23.40
CA SER A 210 -17.20 1.81 -24.49
C SER A 210 -16.74 3.25 -24.24
N MET A 211 -17.62 4.14 -23.75
CA MET A 211 -17.23 5.50 -23.38
C MET A 211 -16.25 5.49 -22.20
N ALA A 212 -16.51 4.68 -21.17
CA ALA A 212 -15.61 4.53 -20.04
C ALA A 212 -14.20 4.08 -20.48
N TRP A 213 -14.13 3.07 -21.36
CA TRP A 213 -12.86 2.61 -21.95
C TRP A 213 -12.17 3.70 -22.78
N LEU A 214 -12.91 4.43 -23.63
CA LEU A 214 -12.35 5.54 -24.43
C LEU A 214 -11.76 6.65 -23.55
N LEU A 215 -12.43 7.00 -22.45
CA LEU A 215 -11.92 7.97 -21.47
C LEU A 215 -10.62 7.49 -20.83
N GLY A 216 -10.56 6.21 -20.44
CA GLY A 216 -9.33 5.59 -19.93
C GLY A 216 -8.18 5.65 -20.93
N LEU A 217 -8.45 5.27 -22.18
CA LEU A 217 -7.46 5.25 -23.26
C LEU A 217 -6.92 6.67 -23.57
N TRP A 218 -7.81 7.65 -23.68
CA TRP A 218 -7.42 9.04 -23.90
C TRP A 218 -6.62 9.64 -22.74
N LEU A 219 -6.90 9.23 -21.50
CA LEU A 219 -6.13 9.72 -20.36
C LEU A 219 -4.65 9.29 -20.40
N GLY A 220 -4.34 8.10 -20.96
CA GLY A 220 -2.96 7.73 -21.25
C GLY A 220 -2.42 8.47 -22.47
N ASP A 221 -2.87 8.07 -23.66
CA ASP A 221 -2.23 8.45 -24.94
C ASP A 221 -2.94 9.55 -25.73
N GLY A 222 -3.99 10.15 -25.16
CA GLY A 222 -4.73 11.24 -25.76
C GLY A 222 -4.01 12.59 -25.75
N THR A 223 -4.36 13.48 -26.66
CA THR A 223 -3.90 14.88 -26.60
C THR A 223 -4.89 15.74 -25.81
N THR A 224 -4.40 16.78 -25.13
CA THR A 224 -5.27 17.73 -24.42
C THR A 224 -5.93 18.76 -25.36
N LYS A 225 -5.50 18.84 -26.61
CA LYS A 225 -5.97 19.86 -27.57
C LYS A 225 -7.23 19.42 -28.30
N GLU A 226 -7.29 18.15 -28.71
CA GLU A 226 -8.33 17.60 -29.59
C GLU A 226 -8.71 16.19 -29.12
N PRO A 227 -9.89 15.66 -29.52
CA PRO A 227 -10.22 14.25 -29.34
C PRO A 227 -9.39 13.41 -30.31
N GLU A 228 -8.14 13.21 -29.93
CA GLU A 228 -7.10 12.49 -30.64
C GLU A 228 -6.37 11.59 -29.65
N ILE A 229 -6.05 10.36 -30.07
CA ILE A 229 -5.35 9.33 -29.29
C ILE A 229 -4.18 8.79 -30.11
N SER A 230 -3.03 8.62 -29.47
CA SER A 230 -1.87 7.95 -30.08
C SER A 230 -2.03 6.44 -29.95
N VAL A 231 -1.82 5.70 -31.04
CA VAL A 231 -1.96 4.23 -31.08
C VAL A 231 -0.73 3.62 -31.77
N ASP A 232 -0.16 2.55 -31.21
CA ASP A 232 0.92 1.80 -31.87
C ASP A 232 0.39 1.11 -33.12
N SER A 233 0.98 1.40 -34.28
CA SER A 233 0.63 0.82 -35.57
C SER A 233 0.74 -0.70 -35.61
N LEU A 234 1.57 -1.29 -34.75
CA LEU A 234 1.74 -2.74 -34.64
C LEU A 234 0.67 -3.41 -33.77
N ASP A 235 -0.07 -2.64 -32.97
CA ASP A 235 -1.15 -3.15 -32.13
C ASP A 235 -2.48 -3.08 -32.87
N THR A 236 -2.64 -3.97 -33.86
CA THR A 236 -3.86 -4.06 -34.67
C THR A 236 -5.10 -4.31 -33.82
N GLY A 237 -4.99 -5.13 -32.77
CA GLY A 237 -6.08 -5.42 -31.84
C GLY A 237 -6.58 -4.17 -31.10
N LEU A 238 -5.66 -3.28 -30.69
CA LEU A 238 -6.05 -2.00 -30.10
C LEU A 238 -6.77 -1.10 -31.10
N MET A 239 -6.28 -1.01 -32.35
CA MET A 239 -6.91 -0.19 -33.39
C MET A 239 -8.30 -0.70 -33.76
N GLU A 240 -8.47 -2.01 -33.94
CA GLU A 240 -9.76 -2.65 -34.21
C GLU A 240 -10.74 -2.42 -33.05
N GLY A 241 -10.28 -2.60 -31.81
CA GLY A 241 -11.07 -2.35 -30.61
C GLY A 241 -11.47 -0.87 -30.46
N LEU A 242 -10.60 0.07 -30.85
CA LEU A 242 -10.91 1.50 -30.90
C LEU A 242 -12.04 1.78 -31.91
N ILE A 243 -11.94 1.24 -33.12
CA ILE A 243 -12.97 1.38 -34.16
C ILE A 243 -14.31 0.81 -33.70
N GLU A 244 -14.32 -0.41 -33.15
CA GLU A 244 -15.53 -1.08 -32.65
C GLU A 244 -16.25 -0.23 -31.60
N ARG A 245 -15.50 0.29 -30.62
CA ARG A 245 -16.05 1.07 -29.50
C ARG A 245 -16.49 2.47 -29.91
N CYS A 246 -15.75 3.11 -30.82
CA CYS A 246 -16.12 4.42 -31.38
C CYS A 246 -17.41 4.34 -32.21
N ARG A 247 -17.62 3.25 -32.96
CA ARG A 247 -18.82 3.05 -33.78
C ARG A 247 -20.11 3.10 -32.97
N MET A 248 -20.11 2.60 -31.73
CA MET A 248 -21.27 2.65 -30.81
C MET A 248 -21.73 4.07 -30.47
N TRP A 249 -20.84 5.06 -30.67
CA TRP A 249 -21.09 6.48 -30.40
C TRP A 249 -21.18 7.31 -31.68
N GLY A 250 -21.25 6.68 -32.86
CA GLY A 250 -21.18 7.39 -34.14
C GLY A 250 -19.86 8.14 -34.34
N ILE A 251 -18.78 7.67 -33.69
CA ILE A 251 -17.45 8.23 -33.81
C ILE A 251 -16.67 7.41 -34.83
N TYR A 252 -15.98 8.09 -35.74
CA TYR A 252 -15.13 7.53 -36.76
C TYR A 252 -13.66 7.90 -36.49
N PRO A 253 -12.82 6.93 -36.06
CA PRO A 253 -11.38 7.12 -35.93
C PRO A 253 -10.71 7.25 -37.31
N SER A 254 -9.87 8.26 -37.48
CA SER A 254 -9.11 8.47 -38.71
C SER A 254 -7.70 8.95 -38.40
N TYR A 255 -6.72 8.42 -39.10
CA TYR A 255 -5.34 8.87 -39.04
C TYR A 255 -4.84 9.14 -40.46
N LYS A 256 -3.78 9.94 -40.58
CA LYS A 256 -3.03 10.10 -41.83
C LYS A 256 -1.65 9.52 -41.61
N ASP A 257 -1.22 8.64 -42.50
CA ASP A 257 0.17 8.21 -42.50
C ASP A 257 1.05 9.38 -42.98
N GLU A 258 2.11 9.66 -42.25
CA GLU A 258 3.14 10.61 -42.68
C GLU A 258 3.97 9.99 -43.82
N GLN A 259 4.72 10.82 -44.57
CA GLN A 259 5.61 10.34 -45.64
C GLN A 259 6.59 9.27 -45.16
N VAL A 260 6.99 9.34 -43.88
CA VAL A 260 7.71 8.28 -43.18
C VAL A 260 6.77 7.73 -42.10
N PRO A 261 6.28 6.48 -42.22
CA PRO A 261 5.32 5.95 -41.27
C PRO A 261 5.96 5.83 -39.88
N LEU A 262 5.45 6.62 -38.93
CA LEU A 262 5.80 6.51 -37.52
C LEU A 262 5.08 5.31 -36.91
N ARG A 263 5.76 4.64 -35.97
CA ARG A 263 5.15 3.55 -35.20
C ARG A 263 3.96 4.03 -34.37
N ALA A 264 4.00 5.25 -33.84
CA ALA A 264 2.86 5.85 -33.17
C ALA A 264 2.00 6.60 -34.19
N LYS A 265 0.74 6.19 -34.34
CA LYS A 265 -0.26 6.85 -35.19
C LYS A 265 -1.13 7.80 -34.38
N HIS A 266 -1.32 9.01 -34.89
CA HIS A 266 -2.22 10.00 -34.30
C HIS A 266 -3.64 9.82 -34.85
N VAL A 267 -4.52 9.21 -34.05
CA VAL A 267 -5.88 8.86 -34.46
C VAL A 267 -6.87 9.92 -33.96
N LYS A 268 -7.42 10.69 -34.89
CA LYS A 268 -8.46 11.69 -34.63
C LYS A 268 -9.85 11.06 -34.62
N LEU A 269 -10.66 11.43 -33.63
CA LEU A 269 -11.99 10.86 -33.39
C LEU A 269 -13.07 11.81 -33.90
N TYR A 270 -13.52 11.64 -35.14
CA TYR A 270 -14.55 12.50 -35.74
C TYR A 270 -15.96 12.01 -35.41
N PHE A 271 -16.90 12.92 -35.16
CA PHE A 271 -18.31 12.54 -35.00
C PHE A 271 -19.08 12.61 -36.34
N GLY A 272 -19.92 11.61 -36.60
CA GLY A 272 -20.75 11.47 -37.80
C GLY A 272 -20.22 10.45 -38.81
N SER A 273 -20.76 10.46 -40.03
CA SER A 273 -20.40 9.51 -41.08
C SER A 273 -19.07 9.83 -41.77
N GLU A 274 -18.45 8.79 -42.36
CA GLU A 274 -17.37 8.94 -43.32
C GLU A 274 -17.87 9.71 -44.55
N ALA A 275 -17.11 10.69 -45.05
CA ALA A 275 -17.49 11.52 -46.20
C ALA A 275 -16.26 11.77 -47.08
N GLY A 276 -16.50 12.12 -48.34
CA GLY A 276 -15.45 12.43 -49.33
C GLY A 276 -14.58 13.64 -48.94
N GLU A 277 -13.45 13.78 -49.64
CA GLU A 277 -12.36 14.72 -49.32
C GLU A 277 -12.79 16.20 -49.20
N ASN A 278 -13.85 16.60 -49.91
CA ASN A 278 -14.29 17.99 -50.04
C ASN A 278 -15.18 18.52 -48.89
N ARG A 279 -15.46 17.71 -47.85
CA ARG A 279 -16.30 18.11 -46.68
C ARG A 279 -15.59 17.87 -45.34
N ARG A 280 -14.28 18.13 -45.26
CA ARG A 280 -13.43 17.84 -44.09
C ARG A 280 -13.55 18.80 -42.90
N THR A 281 -14.44 19.79 -42.92
CA THR A 281 -14.84 20.52 -41.69
C THR A 281 -15.92 19.74 -40.94
N ARG A 282 -15.55 18.58 -40.39
CA ARG A 282 -16.41 17.75 -39.53
C ARG A 282 -16.24 18.12 -38.06
N HIS A 283 -17.27 17.77 -37.29
CA HIS A 283 -17.44 17.92 -35.84
C HIS A 283 -16.35 17.20 -35.00
N LEU A 284 -15.08 17.60 -35.14
CA LEU A 284 -13.98 17.06 -34.35
C LEU A 284 -14.16 17.45 -32.89
N ARG A 285 -14.30 18.75 -32.59
CA ARG A 285 -14.55 19.24 -31.22
C ARG A 285 -16.02 19.52 -30.93
N LYS A 286 -16.69 20.25 -31.82
CA LYS A 286 -18.09 20.69 -31.64
C LYS A 286 -19.03 19.50 -31.85
N ASN A 287 -19.99 19.27 -30.95
CA ASN A 287 -20.98 18.18 -31.01
C ASN A 287 -20.38 16.76 -30.98
N ASN A 288 -19.10 16.60 -30.63
CA ASN A 288 -18.51 15.29 -30.48
C ASN A 288 -18.89 14.70 -29.11
N PRO A 289 -19.63 13.57 -29.04
CA PRO A 289 -20.10 13.03 -27.77
C PRO A 289 -18.96 12.63 -26.84
N PHE A 290 -17.83 12.15 -27.37
CA PHE A 290 -16.65 11.84 -26.56
C PHE A 290 -16.03 13.12 -26.00
N TRP A 291 -15.80 14.14 -26.83
CA TRP A 291 -15.19 15.39 -26.36
C TRP A 291 -16.10 16.16 -25.39
N ASN A 292 -17.41 16.15 -25.63
CA ASN A 292 -18.41 16.69 -24.71
C ASN A 292 -18.34 15.98 -23.35
N THR A 293 -18.18 14.65 -23.34
CA THR A 293 -18.00 13.89 -22.10
C THR A 293 -16.71 14.28 -21.38
N VAL A 294 -15.59 14.40 -22.10
CA VAL A 294 -14.30 14.84 -21.53
C VAL A 294 -14.41 16.20 -20.86
N LEU A 295 -15.08 17.17 -21.51
CA LEU A 295 -15.22 18.53 -21.00
C LEU A 295 -16.25 18.62 -19.87
N ASN A 296 -17.48 18.15 -20.10
CA ASN A 296 -18.60 18.35 -19.17
C ASN A 296 -18.44 17.54 -17.88
N LEU A 297 -17.85 16.34 -17.96
CA LEU A 297 -17.51 15.56 -16.78
C LEU A 297 -16.14 15.92 -16.18
N LYS A 298 -15.45 16.93 -16.71
CA LYS A 298 -14.21 17.49 -16.18
C LYS A 298 -13.03 16.51 -16.19
N PHE A 299 -12.89 15.67 -17.21
CA PHE A 299 -11.66 14.89 -17.45
C PHE A 299 -10.50 15.73 -17.98
N LYS A 300 -10.79 16.95 -18.45
CA LYS A 300 -9.82 17.99 -18.74
C LYS A 300 -10.06 19.15 -17.78
N ARG A 301 -9.01 19.60 -17.11
CA ARG A 301 -9.10 20.73 -16.16
C ARG A 301 -9.27 22.04 -16.93
N GLU A 302 -10.17 22.89 -16.44
CA GLU A 302 -10.50 24.15 -17.11
C GLU A 302 -9.35 25.17 -17.04
N MET A 303 -8.60 25.21 -15.93
CA MET A 303 -7.57 26.22 -15.68
C MET A 303 -6.33 26.07 -16.58
N ASP A 304 -5.74 24.87 -16.63
CA ASP A 304 -4.45 24.59 -17.29
C ASP A 304 -4.59 23.64 -18.49
N GLY A 305 -5.78 23.07 -18.72
CA GLY A 305 -6.01 22.09 -19.77
C GLY A 305 -5.38 20.72 -19.51
N GLU A 306 -4.82 20.46 -18.31
CA GLU A 306 -4.24 19.18 -17.98
C GLU A 306 -5.30 18.08 -17.86
N LYS A 307 -4.86 16.84 -18.11
CA LYS A 307 -5.68 15.64 -17.90
C LYS A 307 -5.95 15.45 -16.40
N GLN A 308 -7.18 15.08 -16.07
CA GLN A 308 -7.55 14.71 -14.70
C GLN A 308 -8.64 13.64 -14.69
N VAL A 309 -8.80 12.97 -13.56
CA VAL A 309 -9.90 12.03 -13.36
C VAL A 309 -10.81 12.57 -12.26
N PRO A 310 -12.10 12.78 -12.55
CA PRO A 310 -13.08 13.22 -11.56
C PRO A 310 -13.23 12.24 -10.41
N VAL A 311 -13.46 12.76 -9.21
CA VAL A 311 -13.60 11.97 -7.96
C VAL A 311 -14.74 10.96 -8.04
N PHE A 312 -15.83 11.25 -8.76
CA PHE A 312 -16.97 10.34 -8.88
C PHE A 312 -16.57 8.98 -9.50
N MET A 313 -15.51 8.94 -10.31
CA MET A 313 -15.02 7.68 -10.91
C MET A 313 -14.48 6.69 -9.86
N TRP A 314 -14.12 7.16 -8.66
CA TRP A 314 -13.60 6.30 -7.59
C TRP A 314 -14.65 5.33 -7.02
N SER A 315 -15.92 5.65 -7.21
CA SER A 315 -17.07 4.88 -6.73
C SER A 315 -18.11 4.68 -7.83
N GLU A 316 -17.68 4.65 -9.10
CA GLU A 316 -18.62 4.35 -10.18
C GLU A 316 -19.09 2.88 -10.16
N ASP A 317 -20.05 2.52 -10.99
CA ASP A 317 -20.47 1.14 -11.18
C ASP A 317 -19.26 0.24 -11.52
N LEU A 318 -19.25 -0.97 -10.95
CA LEU A 318 -18.09 -1.88 -11.01
C LEU A 318 -17.58 -2.07 -12.45
N LYS A 319 -18.48 -2.35 -13.39
CA LYS A 319 -18.14 -2.57 -14.80
C LYS A 319 -17.59 -1.31 -15.47
N VAL A 320 -18.06 -0.12 -15.08
CA VAL A 320 -17.56 1.17 -15.59
C VAL A 320 -16.13 1.40 -15.13
N ARG A 321 -15.85 1.18 -13.84
CA ARG A 321 -14.50 1.24 -13.28
C ARG A 321 -13.54 0.25 -13.96
N GLU A 322 -14.01 -0.96 -14.24
CA GLU A 322 -13.23 -1.98 -14.94
C GLU A 322 -12.92 -1.59 -16.39
N ALA A 323 -13.92 -1.12 -17.13
CA ALA A 323 -13.74 -0.68 -18.52
C ALA A 323 -12.82 0.54 -18.62
N PHE A 324 -12.99 1.52 -17.71
CA PHE A 324 -12.12 2.68 -17.62
C PHE A 324 -10.66 2.30 -17.34
N LEU A 325 -10.43 1.44 -16.33
CA LEU A 325 -9.07 1.00 -16.00
C LEU A 325 -8.46 0.18 -17.14
N ALA A 326 -9.27 -0.62 -17.85
CA ALA A 326 -8.82 -1.35 -19.03
C ALA A 326 -8.34 -0.42 -20.16
N GLY A 327 -9.08 0.66 -20.45
CA GLY A 327 -8.65 1.65 -21.44
C GLY A 327 -7.32 2.31 -21.07
N LEU A 328 -7.13 2.66 -19.81
CA LEU A 328 -5.88 3.25 -19.32
C LEU A 328 -4.70 2.25 -19.34
N ILE A 329 -4.98 0.96 -19.21
CA ILE A 329 -3.97 -0.10 -19.37
C ILE A 329 -3.65 -0.28 -20.86
N ASP A 330 -4.65 -0.23 -21.73
CA ASP A 330 -4.50 -0.36 -23.18
C ASP A 330 -3.62 0.74 -23.79
N SER A 331 -3.59 1.95 -23.21
CA SER A 331 -2.62 2.99 -23.58
C SER A 331 -1.23 2.68 -23.02
N ASP A 332 -1.02 2.92 -21.72
CA ASP A 332 0.31 3.01 -21.10
C ASP A 332 0.67 1.81 -20.21
N GLY A 333 -0.18 0.80 -20.16
CA GLY A 333 -0.01 -0.35 -19.28
C GLY A 333 0.92 -1.43 -19.81
N TYR A 334 1.76 -1.98 -18.93
CA TYR A 334 2.55 -3.19 -19.18
C TYR A 334 2.08 -4.34 -18.29
N VAL A 335 1.64 -5.45 -18.90
CA VAL A 335 1.00 -6.59 -18.22
C VAL A 335 1.96 -7.77 -18.10
N ILE A 336 2.13 -8.30 -16.88
CA ILE A 336 3.00 -9.44 -16.56
C ILE A 336 2.18 -10.51 -15.82
N LYS A 337 2.29 -11.77 -16.25
CA LYS A 337 1.77 -12.91 -15.50
C LYS A 337 2.72 -13.26 -14.34
N ARG A 338 2.19 -13.42 -13.14
CA ARG A 338 2.98 -13.76 -11.95
C ARG A 338 3.02 -15.27 -11.72
N LYS A 339 4.01 -15.71 -10.96
CA LYS A 339 4.21 -17.13 -10.62
C LYS A 339 3.31 -17.62 -9.48
N GLU A 340 2.54 -16.75 -8.81
CA GLU A 340 1.73 -17.13 -7.65
C GLU A 340 0.43 -17.88 -7.99
N GLY A 341 0.05 -17.97 -9.26
CA GLY A 341 -1.15 -18.68 -9.71
C GLY A 341 -1.47 -18.42 -11.19
N PRO A 342 -2.37 -19.21 -11.80
CA PRO A 342 -2.76 -19.06 -13.20
C PRO A 342 -3.50 -17.74 -13.48
N ASP A 343 -4.13 -17.17 -12.46
CA ASP A 343 -4.96 -15.96 -12.45
C ASP A 343 -4.22 -14.72 -11.87
N ALA A 344 -2.95 -14.88 -11.48
CA ALA A 344 -2.18 -13.80 -10.84
C ALA A 344 -1.50 -12.91 -11.87
N TYR A 345 -1.89 -11.63 -11.92
CA TYR A 345 -1.32 -10.65 -12.84
C TYR A 345 -0.74 -9.44 -12.10
N LYS A 346 0.17 -8.76 -12.80
CA LYS A 346 0.74 -7.48 -12.41
C LYS A 346 0.66 -6.54 -13.60
N VAL A 347 0.22 -5.31 -13.37
CA VAL A 347 0.22 -4.25 -14.37
C VAL A 347 1.07 -3.09 -13.85
N ALA A 348 1.88 -2.49 -14.72
CA ALA A 348 2.56 -1.25 -14.44
C ALA A 348 2.06 -0.18 -15.42
N VAL A 349 1.55 0.94 -14.89
CA VAL A 349 1.17 2.13 -15.67
C VAL A 349 2.03 3.29 -15.18
N GLN A 350 2.69 3.99 -16.09
CA GLN A 350 3.52 5.15 -15.76
C GLN A 350 2.75 6.42 -16.10
N THR A 351 2.82 7.44 -15.24
CA THR A 351 2.20 8.74 -15.52
C THR A 351 2.99 9.88 -14.89
N ILE A 352 2.93 11.06 -15.50
CA ILE A 352 3.43 12.30 -14.92
C ILE A 352 2.36 13.05 -14.12
N TYR A 353 1.08 12.68 -14.29
CA TYR A 353 -0.05 13.42 -13.73
C TYR A 353 -0.46 12.83 -12.37
N PRO A 354 -0.39 13.61 -11.27
CA PRO A 354 -0.84 13.15 -9.96
C PRO A 354 -2.32 12.72 -9.94
N SER A 355 -3.18 13.38 -10.72
CA SER A 355 -4.60 13.04 -10.81
C SER A 355 -4.84 11.64 -11.41
N ILE A 356 -4.07 11.26 -12.43
CA ILE A 356 -4.15 9.91 -13.02
C ILE A 356 -3.60 8.87 -12.05
N MET A 357 -2.49 9.16 -11.35
CA MET A 357 -1.99 8.31 -10.27
C MET A 357 -3.06 8.10 -9.17
N ASN A 358 -3.72 9.17 -8.72
CA ASN A 358 -4.82 9.09 -7.75
C ASN A 358 -5.94 8.17 -8.27
N ALA A 359 -6.35 8.36 -9.52
CA ALA A 359 -7.40 7.55 -10.15
C ALA A 359 -7.05 6.06 -10.16
N ILE A 360 -5.85 5.72 -10.63
CA ILE A 360 -5.38 4.33 -10.65
C ILE A 360 -5.46 3.73 -9.25
N VAL A 361 -5.03 4.47 -8.22
CA VAL A 361 -5.05 3.97 -6.85
C VAL A 361 -6.47 3.76 -6.33
N HIS A 362 -7.32 4.80 -6.43
CA HIS A 362 -8.66 4.76 -5.85
C HIS A 362 -9.55 3.76 -6.59
N ILE A 363 -9.50 3.72 -7.92
CA ILE A 363 -10.25 2.77 -8.74
C ILE A 363 -9.76 1.34 -8.48
N SER A 364 -8.44 1.08 -8.49
CA SER A 364 -7.92 -0.27 -8.20
C SER A 364 -8.35 -0.78 -6.82
N ARG A 365 -8.21 0.05 -5.79
CA ARG A 365 -8.62 -0.33 -4.41
C ARG A 365 -10.11 -0.57 -4.32
N SER A 366 -10.91 0.28 -4.96
CA SER A 366 -12.36 0.14 -4.99
C SER A 366 -12.81 -1.16 -5.68
N LEU A 367 -12.02 -1.70 -6.61
CA LEU A 367 -12.25 -3.00 -7.26
C LEU A 367 -11.69 -4.19 -6.45
N GLY A 368 -11.08 -3.96 -5.30
CA GLY A 368 -10.45 -5.01 -4.49
C GLY A 368 -9.09 -5.44 -5.05
N ILE A 369 -8.34 -4.51 -5.65
CA ILE A 369 -7.03 -4.76 -6.24
C ILE A 369 -5.94 -3.99 -5.48
N ALA A 370 -4.81 -4.66 -5.21
CA ALA A 370 -3.70 -4.03 -4.51
C ALA A 370 -2.91 -3.12 -5.46
N VAL A 371 -2.50 -1.96 -4.96
CA VAL A 371 -1.74 -0.96 -5.73
C VAL A 371 -0.58 -0.43 -4.91
N THR A 372 0.56 -0.22 -5.56
CA THR A 372 1.77 0.37 -5.00
C THR A 372 2.31 1.43 -5.95
N ILE A 373 2.76 2.56 -5.41
CA ILE A 373 3.27 3.69 -6.19
C ILE A 373 4.74 3.87 -5.92
N THR A 374 5.56 3.72 -6.95
CA THR A 374 6.98 4.13 -6.91
C THR A 374 7.18 5.38 -7.76
N THR A 375 8.31 6.07 -7.58
CA THR A 375 8.60 7.30 -8.30
C THR A 375 9.98 7.26 -8.95
N ARG A 376 10.12 7.96 -10.09
CA ARG A 376 11.39 8.21 -10.77
C ARG A 376 11.63 9.71 -10.87
N SER A 377 12.86 10.11 -10.59
CA SER A 377 13.30 11.50 -10.73
C SER A 377 13.25 11.96 -12.18
N ALA A 378 13.02 13.26 -12.36
CA ALA A 378 13.28 13.89 -13.63
C ALA A 378 14.76 13.71 -14.02
N ARG A 379 15.01 13.49 -15.31
CA ARG A 379 16.37 13.28 -15.84
C ARG A 379 16.42 13.66 -17.32
N SER A 380 17.57 14.13 -17.77
CA SER A 380 17.85 14.21 -19.21
C SER A 380 18.40 12.87 -19.66
N GLU A 381 17.82 12.32 -20.72
CA GLU A 381 18.27 11.08 -21.37
C GLU A 381 18.49 11.35 -22.87
N MET A 382 19.37 10.57 -23.48
CA MET A 382 19.55 10.57 -24.93
C MET A 382 18.74 9.41 -25.50
N ILE A 383 17.67 9.70 -26.23
CA ILE A 383 16.82 8.71 -26.88
C ILE A 383 16.96 8.93 -28.39
N GLU A 384 17.44 7.91 -29.10
CA GLU A 384 17.65 7.97 -30.56
C GLU A 384 18.45 9.21 -31.01
N GLY A 385 19.52 9.54 -30.27
CA GLY A 385 20.38 10.69 -30.56
C GLY A 385 19.78 12.06 -30.18
N ARG A 386 18.54 12.11 -29.66
CA ARG A 386 17.90 13.35 -29.20
C ARG A 386 17.97 13.46 -27.68
N LYS A 387 18.33 14.64 -27.19
CA LYS A 387 18.28 14.94 -25.75
C LYS A 387 16.82 15.18 -25.34
N VAL A 388 16.28 14.28 -24.54
CA VAL A 388 14.92 14.35 -24.02
C VAL A 388 14.97 14.62 -22.53
N ASN A 389 14.21 15.61 -22.07
CA ASN A 389 14.05 15.88 -20.65
C ASN A 389 12.85 15.09 -20.13
N CYS A 390 13.11 13.98 -19.43
CA CYS A 390 12.07 13.20 -18.77
C CYS A 390 11.61 13.93 -17.50
N HIS A 391 10.30 14.08 -17.35
CA HIS A 391 9.69 14.58 -16.12
C HIS A 391 9.75 13.57 -14.97
N PHE A 392 9.43 14.04 -13.76
CA PHE A 392 9.19 13.16 -12.63
C PHE A 392 7.98 12.27 -12.91
N THR A 393 8.09 10.96 -12.66
CA THR A 393 7.02 10.00 -12.97
C THR A 393 6.57 9.21 -11.76
N TYR A 394 5.29 8.88 -11.77
CA TYR A 394 4.64 7.93 -10.89
C TYR A 394 4.50 6.59 -11.61
N ASP A 395 5.16 5.57 -11.08
CA ASP A 395 5.06 4.20 -11.55
C ASP A 395 3.99 3.48 -10.71
N CYS A 396 2.80 3.36 -11.28
CA CYS A 396 1.65 2.74 -10.63
C CYS A 396 1.65 1.23 -10.90
N THR A 397 1.97 0.45 -9.87
CA THR A 397 1.96 -1.02 -9.94
C THR A 397 0.68 -1.56 -9.34
N ILE A 398 -0.13 -2.21 -10.16
CA ILE A 398 -1.37 -2.88 -9.80
C ILE A 398 -1.10 -4.39 -9.77
N ALA A 399 -1.51 -5.07 -8.71
CA ALA A 399 -1.36 -6.53 -8.60
C ALA A 399 -2.63 -7.16 -8.02
N GLY A 400 -3.11 -8.20 -8.67
CA GLY A 400 -4.36 -8.85 -8.31
C GLY A 400 -4.53 -10.21 -8.96
N ARG A 401 -5.63 -10.85 -8.59
CA ARG A 401 -6.08 -12.14 -9.12
C ARG A 401 -7.28 -11.94 -10.05
N THR A 402 -8.38 -12.65 -9.81
CA THR A 402 -9.61 -12.57 -10.61
C THR A 402 -10.17 -11.16 -10.82
N PRO A 403 -10.14 -10.19 -9.87
CA PRO A 403 -10.59 -8.83 -10.17
C PRO A 403 -9.74 -8.11 -11.22
N LEU A 404 -8.41 -8.26 -11.14
CA LEU A 404 -7.51 -7.67 -12.13
C LEU A 404 -7.61 -8.40 -13.47
N GLN A 405 -7.74 -9.73 -13.47
CA GLN A 405 -7.98 -10.49 -14.69
C GLN A 405 -9.28 -10.05 -15.38
N ASN A 406 -10.34 -9.76 -14.60
CA ASN A 406 -11.60 -9.25 -15.15
C ASN A 406 -11.42 -7.88 -15.82
N VAL A 407 -10.64 -6.96 -15.23
CA VAL A 407 -10.24 -5.70 -15.88
C VAL A 407 -9.51 -5.98 -17.19
N LEU A 408 -8.50 -6.86 -17.17
CA LEU A 408 -7.72 -7.22 -18.36
C LEU A 408 -8.55 -7.90 -19.46
N SER A 409 -9.71 -8.48 -19.13
CA SER A 409 -10.63 -9.03 -20.12
C SER A 409 -11.41 -7.97 -20.90
N ASN A 410 -11.40 -6.72 -20.43
CA ASN A 410 -11.98 -5.58 -21.15
C ASN A 410 -10.95 -4.84 -22.02
N CYS A 411 -9.66 -5.20 -21.92
CA CYS A 411 -8.60 -4.65 -22.75
C CYS A 411 -8.75 -5.12 -24.21
N ARG A 412 -8.22 -4.35 -25.16
CA ARG A 412 -8.26 -4.63 -26.60
C ARG A 412 -6.88 -4.79 -27.22
N SER A 413 -5.83 -4.28 -26.58
CA SER A 413 -4.46 -4.55 -27.01
C SER A 413 -4.16 -6.05 -26.91
N GLY A 414 -3.68 -6.65 -28.00
CA GLY A 414 -3.45 -8.10 -28.08
C GLY A 414 -2.47 -8.61 -27.01
N HIS A 415 -1.49 -7.79 -26.64
CA HIS A 415 -0.49 -8.15 -25.62
C HIS A 415 -1.00 -8.00 -24.17
N LYS A 416 -2.08 -7.24 -23.96
CA LYS A 416 -2.61 -6.88 -22.63
C LYS A 416 -3.90 -7.61 -22.29
N MET A 417 -4.72 -7.94 -23.29
CA MET A 417 -5.98 -8.67 -23.12
C MET A 417 -5.78 -10.05 -22.50
N ARG A 418 -6.65 -10.41 -21.55
CA ARG A 418 -6.68 -11.75 -20.92
C ARG A 418 -8.08 -12.34 -21.00
N SER A 419 -8.19 -13.66 -20.91
CA SER A 419 -9.50 -14.31 -20.82
C SER A 419 -10.23 -13.88 -19.56
N ARG A 420 -11.55 -13.72 -19.68
CA ARG A 420 -12.42 -13.44 -18.53
C ARG A 420 -12.33 -14.60 -17.52
N PRO A 421 -12.16 -14.32 -16.21
CA PRO A 421 -12.17 -15.37 -15.20
C PRO A 421 -13.57 -15.98 -15.06
N GLN A 422 -13.64 -17.24 -14.60
CA GLN A 422 -14.92 -17.93 -14.36
C GLN A 422 -15.75 -17.26 -13.26
N SER A 423 -15.08 -16.79 -12.20
CA SER A 423 -15.70 -16.06 -11.10
C SER A 423 -14.76 -14.95 -10.65
N VAL A 424 -15.33 -13.88 -10.09
CA VAL A 424 -14.56 -12.73 -9.59
C VAL A 424 -14.82 -12.57 -8.10
N SER A 425 -13.81 -12.86 -7.28
CA SER A 425 -13.86 -12.65 -5.83
C SER A 425 -13.25 -11.31 -5.46
N ARG A 426 -14.02 -10.47 -4.77
CA ARG A 426 -13.57 -9.15 -4.29
C ARG A 426 -13.46 -9.18 -2.76
N ASP A 427 -12.44 -9.89 -2.30
CA ASP A 427 -12.14 -9.99 -0.87
C ASP A 427 -11.43 -8.72 -0.36
N PRO A 428 -11.56 -8.40 0.95
CA PRO A 428 -10.77 -7.35 1.56
C PRO A 428 -9.27 -7.61 1.45
N ILE A 429 -8.49 -6.56 1.26
CA ILE A 429 -7.02 -6.65 1.17
C ILE A 429 -6.39 -6.23 2.50
N TYR A 430 -5.59 -7.13 3.04
CA TYR A 430 -4.95 -6.99 4.35
C TYR A 430 -3.55 -6.38 4.24
N PHE A 431 -3.22 -5.48 5.16
CA PHE A 431 -1.91 -4.84 5.23
C PHE A 431 -1.45 -4.61 6.67
N GLY A 432 -0.14 -4.73 6.89
CA GLY A 432 0.46 -4.50 8.20
C GLY A 432 0.56 -3.00 8.48
N PHE A 433 0.55 -2.59 9.74
CA PHE A 433 0.54 -1.17 10.11
C PHE A 433 1.45 -0.84 11.31
N THR A 434 1.74 0.44 11.48
CA THR A 434 2.41 1.05 12.62
C THR A 434 1.56 2.18 13.18
N GLU A 435 1.62 2.37 14.49
CA GLU A 435 1.03 3.49 15.21
C GLU A 435 2.12 4.51 15.62
N GLU A 436 1.82 5.80 15.45
CA GLU A 436 2.71 6.90 15.84
C GLU A 436 1.92 7.95 16.63
N LYS A 437 2.40 8.28 17.84
CA LYS A 437 1.77 9.28 18.70
C LYS A 437 1.89 10.65 18.02
N ARG A 438 0.80 11.42 18.04
CA ARG A 438 0.77 12.83 17.64
C ARG A 438 0.48 13.71 18.88
N GLY A 439 0.18 14.98 18.64
CA GLY A 439 -0.29 15.89 19.67
C GLY A 439 -1.81 15.83 19.87
N GLN A 440 -2.33 16.79 20.62
CA GLN A 440 -3.75 17.06 20.73
C GLN A 440 -4.28 17.62 19.41
N ASN A 441 -5.40 17.08 18.94
CA ASN A 441 -6.07 17.54 17.73
C ASN A 441 -7.58 17.47 17.95
N THR A 442 -8.32 18.24 17.15
CA THR A 442 -9.78 18.15 17.10
C THR A 442 -10.19 16.80 16.52
N VAL A 443 -11.10 16.13 17.21
CA VAL A 443 -11.57 14.79 16.90
C VAL A 443 -13.09 14.74 16.89
N TYR A 444 -13.63 13.85 16.07
CA TYR A 444 -15.06 13.62 15.89
C TYR A 444 -15.40 12.14 16.15
N SER A 445 -16.48 11.90 16.87
CA SER A 445 -17.07 10.58 17.03
C SER A 445 -18.27 10.45 16.10
N LEU A 446 -18.43 9.26 15.53
CA LEU A 446 -19.63 8.89 14.81
C LEU A 446 -20.17 7.60 15.43
N ARG A 447 -21.45 7.64 15.82
CA ARG A 447 -22.23 6.45 16.19
C ARG A 447 -23.23 6.15 15.11
N THR A 448 -23.39 4.87 14.83
CA THR A 448 -24.22 4.36 13.75
C THR A 448 -25.14 3.27 14.29
N ASP A 449 -26.37 3.23 13.80
CA ASP A 449 -27.41 2.27 14.21
C ASP A 449 -26.96 0.80 14.16
N SER A 450 -26.19 0.42 13.15
CA SER A 450 -25.86 -0.98 12.87
C SER A 450 -24.62 -1.51 13.60
N GLY A 451 -23.82 -0.62 14.20
CA GLY A 451 -22.49 -0.94 14.74
C GLY A 451 -21.48 -1.52 13.72
N LYS A 452 -21.82 -1.54 12.42
CA LYS A 452 -20.97 -2.08 11.36
C LYS A 452 -19.77 -1.15 11.10
N PRO A 453 -18.63 -1.68 10.60
CA PRO A 453 -17.51 -0.84 10.23
C PRO A 453 -17.86 0.07 9.05
N ILE A 454 -17.63 1.37 9.19
CA ILE A 454 -17.81 2.38 8.15
C ILE A 454 -16.60 2.42 7.21
N LEU A 455 -16.83 2.80 5.96
CA LEU A 455 -15.81 2.88 4.92
C LEU A 455 -15.27 4.31 4.79
N LEU A 456 -13.97 4.49 5.04
CA LEU A 456 -13.27 5.75 4.75
C LEU A 456 -13.10 5.95 3.23
N ASP A 457 -12.84 7.18 2.78
CA ASP A 457 -12.65 7.47 1.35
C ASP A 457 -11.45 6.71 0.74
N ASN A 458 -10.40 6.49 1.53
CA ASN A 458 -9.27 5.65 1.14
C ASN A 458 -9.55 4.13 1.20
N LYS A 459 -10.81 3.75 1.42
CA LYS A 459 -11.39 2.40 1.48
C LYS A 459 -11.04 1.58 2.72
N LEU A 460 -10.47 2.20 3.74
CA LEU A 460 -10.27 1.55 5.03
C LEU A 460 -11.59 1.33 5.74
N ALA A 461 -11.75 0.13 6.29
CA ALA A 461 -12.85 -0.18 7.20
C ALA A 461 -12.45 0.23 8.62
N VAL A 462 -13.24 1.10 9.25
CA VAL A 462 -13.02 1.53 10.64
C VAL A 462 -14.30 1.34 11.44
N HIS A 463 -14.19 1.00 12.72
CA HIS A 463 -15.36 0.88 13.58
C HIS A 463 -15.92 2.26 13.95
N ALA A 464 -17.25 2.34 14.06
CA ALA A 464 -17.89 3.49 14.69
C ALA A 464 -17.39 3.65 16.14
N CYS A 465 -17.40 4.87 16.66
CA CYS A 465 -16.91 5.15 18.02
C CYS A 465 -17.95 4.76 19.08
N GLY A 466 -17.55 4.08 20.15
CA GLY A 466 -18.41 3.80 21.31
C GLY A 466 -18.31 4.85 22.43
N ASP A 467 -18.89 4.56 23.60
CA ASP A 467 -18.78 5.40 24.82
C ASP A 467 -17.34 5.59 25.29
N HIS A 468 -16.53 4.53 25.17
CA HIS A 468 -15.11 4.54 25.50
C HIS A 468 -14.29 5.59 24.72
N CYS A 469 -14.82 6.14 23.62
CA CYS A 469 -14.14 7.15 22.81
C CYS A 469 -14.38 8.60 23.27
N ILE A 470 -15.38 8.86 24.13
CA ILE A 470 -15.79 10.24 24.47
C ILE A 470 -14.71 10.97 25.24
N GLU A 471 -14.06 10.29 26.19
CA GLU A 471 -13.04 10.88 27.05
C GLU A 471 -11.63 10.44 26.64
N GLU A 472 -10.64 11.29 26.89
CA GLU A 472 -9.23 10.96 26.65
C GLU A 472 -8.81 9.77 27.52
N GLN A 473 -8.34 8.72 26.86
CA GLN A 473 -7.92 7.50 27.52
C GLN A 473 -6.40 7.48 27.72
N ALA A 474 -5.96 7.10 28.92
CA ALA A 474 -4.55 6.91 29.20
C ALA A 474 -3.99 5.65 28.52
N LYS A 475 -2.70 5.70 28.15
CA LYS A 475 -1.95 4.55 27.69
C LYS A 475 -1.08 4.02 28.83
N PHE A 476 -1.49 2.90 29.42
CA PHE A 476 -0.84 2.34 30.62
C PHE A 476 0.44 1.55 30.34
N THR A 477 0.67 1.15 29.10
CA THR A 477 1.85 0.38 28.70
C THR A 477 2.90 1.27 28.04
N THR A 478 4.06 1.39 28.68
CA THR A 478 5.26 2.06 28.12
C THR A 478 6.18 1.07 27.42
N THR A 479 6.17 -0.19 27.85
CA THR A 479 6.98 -1.28 27.32
C THR A 479 6.37 -1.87 26.07
N LYS A 480 6.84 -1.39 24.92
CA LYS A 480 6.41 -1.95 23.65
C LYS A 480 7.02 -3.34 23.47
N CYS A 481 6.19 -4.39 23.44
CA CYS A 481 6.62 -5.73 22.99
C CYS A 481 7.24 -5.68 21.57
N LEU A 482 6.97 -4.62 20.81
CA LEU A 482 7.61 -4.29 19.55
C LEU A 482 9.09 -3.93 19.73
N LYS A 483 9.97 -4.82 19.27
CA LYS A 483 11.42 -4.57 19.21
C LYS A 483 11.76 -3.46 18.21
N TYR A 484 12.75 -2.62 18.54
CA TYR A 484 13.24 -1.50 17.74
C TYR A 484 14.63 -1.78 17.17
N CYS A 485 14.90 -1.32 15.95
CA CYS A 485 16.22 -1.39 15.35
C CYS A 485 16.98 -0.09 15.65
N ILE A 486 18.17 -0.17 16.24
CA ILE A 486 19.00 1.03 16.47
C ILE A 486 19.51 1.65 15.15
N ALA A 487 19.78 0.82 14.14
CA ALA A 487 20.39 1.27 12.88
C ALA A 487 19.40 1.79 11.81
N CYS A 488 18.09 1.56 11.95
CA CYS A 488 17.10 1.99 10.96
C CYS A 488 15.70 2.18 11.57
N PRO A 489 14.77 2.87 10.90
CA PRO A 489 13.42 3.15 11.42
C PRO A 489 12.50 1.93 11.61
N ARG A 490 12.98 0.69 11.44
CA ARG A 490 12.15 -0.52 11.47
C ARG A 490 11.75 -0.90 12.90
N LYS A 491 10.45 -1.17 13.07
CA LYS A 491 9.80 -1.60 14.32
C LYS A 491 9.11 -2.97 14.11
N GLY A 492 9.26 -3.91 15.03
CA GLY A 492 8.45 -5.15 15.05
C GLY A 492 8.70 -6.17 13.94
N VAL A 493 9.93 -6.28 13.42
CA VAL A 493 10.33 -7.32 12.46
C VAL A 493 10.44 -8.70 13.14
N ARG A 494 10.16 -9.79 12.41
CA ARG A 494 10.22 -11.18 12.88
C ARG A 494 11.53 -11.56 13.58
N TYR A 495 12.67 -11.02 13.14
CA TYR A 495 13.99 -11.33 13.69
C TYR A 495 14.73 -10.06 14.11
N PHE A 496 15.19 -10.07 15.36
CA PHE A 496 16.10 -9.08 15.93
C PHE A 496 17.29 -9.78 16.56
N TYR A 497 18.46 -9.25 16.27
CA TYR A 497 19.74 -9.71 16.80
C TYR A 497 20.29 -8.67 17.75
N ARG A 498 21.15 -9.08 18.69
CA ARG A 498 21.91 -8.11 19.50
C ARG A 498 22.84 -7.32 18.59
N ASP A 499 23.02 -6.05 18.89
CA ASP A 499 24.03 -5.21 18.23
C ASP A 499 25.44 -5.54 18.76
N TRP A 500 26.44 -4.84 18.25
CA TRP A 500 27.84 -4.92 18.68
C TRP A 500 28.05 -4.59 20.16
N SER A 501 27.17 -3.81 20.79
CA SER A 501 27.23 -3.53 22.23
C SER A 501 26.59 -4.61 23.10
N GLY A 502 25.76 -5.47 22.51
CA GLY A 502 24.96 -6.45 23.23
C GLY A 502 23.75 -5.89 23.97
N LYS A 503 23.64 -4.55 24.08
CA LYS A 503 22.56 -3.83 24.78
C LYS A 503 21.40 -3.48 23.86
N ASN A 504 21.68 -3.14 22.60
CA ASN A 504 20.65 -2.75 21.64
C ASN A 504 20.32 -3.89 20.68
N ARG A 505 19.33 -3.65 19.81
CA ARG A 505 18.89 -4.64 18.83
C ARG A 505 19.00 -4.11 17.41
N LEU A 506 19.39 -4.98 16.49
CA LEU A 506 19.38 -4.76 15.05
C LEU A 506 18.29 -5.63 14.43
N CYS A 507 17.50 -5.07 13.52
CA CYS A 507 16.61 -5.91 12.70
C CYS A 507 17.45 -6.85 11.82
N GLY A 508 16.88 -8.00 11.43
CA GLY A 508 17.62 -9.00 10.65
C GLY A 508 18.28 -8.48 9.37
N ARG A 509 17.74 -7.42 8.75
CA ARG A 509 18.37 -6.78 7.59
C ARG A 509 19.61 -5.96 7.96
N CYS A 510 19.53 -5.12 8.98
CA CYS A 510 20.69 -4.35 9.46
C CYS A 510 21.76 -5.29 10.03
N TYR A 511 21.34 -6.35 10.71
CA TYR A 511 22.26 -7.40 11.15
C TYR A 511 22.94 -8.10 9.97
N GLY A 512 22.18 -8.46 8.91
CA GLY A 512 22.77 -9.00 7.68
C GLY A 512 23.76 -8.03 7.05
N ARG A 513 23.40 -6.75 6.86
CA ARG A 513 24.32 -5.72 6.36
C ARG A 513 25.58 -5.61 7.22
N TYR A 514 25.44 -5.65 8.54
CA TYR A 514 26.57 -5.55 9.46
C TYR A 514 27.45 -6.79 9.37
N LYS A 515 26.83 -7.98 9.29
CA LYS A 515 27.54 -9.24 9.09
C LYS A 515 28.32 -9.28 7.78
N PHE A 516 27.82 -8.66 6.71
CA PHE A 516 28.51 -8.64 5.41
C PHE A 516 29.51 -7.49 5.25
N SER A 517 29.12 -6.27 5.63
CA SER A 517 29.98 -5.09 5.47
C SER A 517 31.04 -4.99 6.57
N GLY A 518 30.72 -5.38 7.79
CA GLY A 518 31.54 -5.11 8.98
C GLY A 518 31.57 -3.64 9.40
N TYR A 519 30.87 -2.74 8.69
CA TYR A 519 30.90 -1.31 9.00
C TYR A 519 29.67 -0.87 9.79
N ARG A 520 29.86 0.13 10.64
CA ARG A 520 28.78 0.89 11.28
C ARG A 520 29.19 2.34 11.48
N CYS A 521 28.21 3.24 11.49
CA CYS A 521 28.46 4.63 11.85
C CYS A 521 28.52 4.80 13.36
N LEU A 522 29.56 5.47 13.86
CA LEU A 522 29.70 5.76 15.28
C LEU A 522 28.69 6.81 15.76
N SER A 523 28.35 7.80 14.92
CA SER A 523 27.46 8.91 15.31
C SER A 523 25.98 8.53 15.26
N CYS A 524 25.52 7.85 14.20
CA CYS A 524 24.09 7.57 14.01
C CYS A 524 23.72 6.09 14.07
N SER A 525 24.66 5.20 14.44
CA SER A 525 24.47 3.75 14.49
C SER A 525 24.01 3.09 13.17
N TYR A 526 24.07 3.82 12.05
CA TYR A 526 23.68 3.33 10.74
C TYR A 526 24.62 2.23 10.26
N VAL A 527 24.06 1.20 9.61
CA VAL A 527 24.83 0.10 9.02
C VAL A 527 24.75 0.20 7.48
N PRO A 528 25.85 0.56 6.80
CA PRO A 528 25.87 0.77 5.35
C PRO A 528 25.75 -0.54 4.56
N GLU A 529 25.25 -0.43 3.33
CA GLU A 529 25.31 -1.51 2.35
C GLU A 529 26.71 -1.62 1.71
N ALA A 530 27.07 -2.78 1.17
CA ALA A 530 28.37 -3.00 0.52
C ALA A 530 28.65 -2.01 -0.62
N ARG A 531 27.61 -1.55 -1.34
CA ARG A 531 27.75 -0.49 -2.35
C ARG A 531 28.11 0.86 -1.73
N GLU A 532 27.49 1.22 -0.60
CA GLU A 532 27.77 2.47 0.10
C GLU A 532 29.19 2.48 0.68
N VAL A 533 29.66 1.33 1.19
CA VAL A 533 31.05 1.16 1.62
C VAL A 533 32.01 1.33 0.45
N ARG A 534 31.73 0.75 -0.72
CA ARG A 534 32.56 0.95 -1.93
C ARG A 534 32.64 2.41 -2.35
N ILE A 535 31.53 3.16 -2.28
CA ILE A 535 31.51 4.59 -2.58
C ILE A 535 32.32 5.36 -1.55
N ALA A 536 32.17 5.06 -0.27
CA ALA A 536 32.94 5.70 0.79
C ALA A 536 34.45 5.42 0.65
N LYS A 537 34.84 4.19 0.32
CA LYS A 537 36.25 3.84 0.03
C LYS A 537 36.85 4.65 -1.12
N ARG A 538 36.06 4.93 -2.17
CA ARG A 538 36.53 5.79 -3.28
C ARG A 538 36.71 7.25 -2.88
N ARG A 539 35.97 7.72 -1.87
CA ARG A 539 36.10 9.10 -1.34
C ARG A 539 37.30 9.26 -0.41
N GLY A 540 37.85 8.17 0.10
CA GLY A 540 38.95 8.19 1.08
C GLY A 540 38.47 8.28 2.52
N GLU A 541 39.43 8.27 3.45
CA GLU A 541 39.21 8.40 4.89
C GLU A 541 39.31 9.86 5.32
N GLU A 542 38.47 10.27 6.27
CA GLU A 542 38.52 11.58 6.92
C GLU A 542 38.78 11.39 8.42
N LEU A 543 39.48 12.36 9.02
CA LEU A 543 39.60 12.51 10.47
C LEU A 543 38.46 13.37 10.99
N ARG A 544 37.73 12.90 12.00
CA ARG A 544 36.73 13.71 12.71
C ARG A 544 36.87 13.57 14.21
N VAL A 545 36.59 14.66 14.92
CA VAL A 545 36.49 14.66 16.38
C VAL A 545 35.14 14.03 16.76
N ALA A 546 35.18 12.95 17.52
CA ALA A 546 33.99 12.31 18.09
C ALA A 546 33.43 13.14 19.25
N SER A 547 32.23 12.79 19.71
CA SER A 547 31.53 13.49 20.80
C SER A 547 32.27 13.47 22.15
N ASP A 548 33.28 12.61 22.29
CA ASP A 548 34.14 12.46 23.47
C ASP A 548 35.49 13.20 23.33
N GLY A 549 35.68 14.00 22.27
CA GLY A 549 36.91 14.75 22.01
C GLY A 549 38.03 13.94 21.35
N THR A 550 37.82 12.65 21.08
CA THR A 550 38.83 11.81 20.42
C THR A 550 38.79 11.98 18.90
N THR A 551 39.96 12.09 18.27
CA THR A 551 40.10 12.12 16.81
C THR A 551 39.99 10.70 16.25
N ILE A 552 38.91 10.41 15.53
CA ILE A 552 38.67 9.09 14.93
C ILE A 552 38.77 9.23 13.41
N GLY A 553 39.66 8.46 12.80
CA GLY A 553 39.80 8.33 11.35
C GLY A 553 38.93 7.21 10.78
N GLY A 554 38.34 7.45 9.61
CA GLY A 554 37.70 6.38 8.84
C GLY A 554 36.84 6.88 7.69
N LEU A 555 36.10 5.94 7.08
CA LEU A 555 35.25 6.23 5.93
C LEU A 555 34.04 7.10 6.33
N ILE A 556 33.65 8.04 5.47
CA ILE A 556 32.52 8.94 5.76
C ILE A 556 31.20 8.20 5.63
N CYS A 557 30.36 8.32 6.66
CA CYS A 557 28.99 7.84 6.65
C CYS A 557 28.15 8.73 5.76
N GLY A 558 27.64 8.18 4.66
CA GLY A 558 26.77 8.93 3.75
C GLY A 558 25.43 9.40 4.35
N ARG A 559 25.09 9.08 5.62
CA ARG A 559 23.80 9.46 6.24
C ARG A 559 23.89 10.68 7.14
N CYS A 560 24.90 10.75 8.00
CA CYS A 560 25.09 11.86 8.95
C CYS A 560 26.47 12.51 8.82
N ASN A 561 27.23 12.15 7.79
CA ASN A 561 28.63 12.51 7.60
C ASN A 561 29.57 12.11 8.76
N GLY A 562 29.12 11.29 9.72
CA GLY A 562 29.98 10.76 10.78
C GLY A 562 30.95 9.68 10.28
N ILE A 563 31.77 9.11 11.17
CA ILE A 563 32.75 8.07 10.77
C ILE A 563 32.12 6.68 10.76
N LEU A 564 32.41 5.91 9.71
CA LEU A 564 32.15 4.48 9.60
C LEU A 564 33.34 3.70 10.15
N LYS A 565 33.13 2.98 11.24
CA LYS A 565 34.11 2.08 11.83
C LYS A 565 33.92 0.67 11.28
N PHE A 566 35.03 0.02 10.91
CA PHE A 566 35.07 -1.41 10.63
C PHE A 566 35.27 -2.19 11.93
N ASP A 567 34.39 -3.12 12.23
CA ASP A 567 34.52 -4.03 13.35
C ASP A 567 34.97 -5.40 12.83
N GLU A 568 36.23 -5.77 13.14
CA GLU A 568 36.82 -7.05 12.74
C GLU A 568 36.07 -8.24 13.35
N ILE A 569 35.74 -8.14 14.65
CA ILE A 569 34.93 -9.14 15.36
C ILE A 569 33.46 -8.69 15.33
N ARG A 570 32.63 -9.48 14.66
CA ARG A 570 31.20 -9.16 14.44
C ARG A 570 30.32 -9.85 15.49
N GLY A 571 29.58 -9.05 16.25
CA GLY A 571 28.64 -9.53 17.26
C GLY A 571 28.89 -8.86 18.61
N PRO A 572 28.08 -9.17 19.63
CA PRO A 572 28.34 -8.69 20.98
C PRO A 572 29.69 -9.25 21.46
N ARG A 573 30.60 -8.38 21.92
CA ARG A 573 31.85 -8.82 22.54
C ARG A 573 31.49 -9.68 23.77
N LYS A 574 31.97 -10.92 23.80
CA LYS A 574 32.01 -11.69 25.06
C LYS A 574 33.03 -10.97 25.92
N VAL A 575 32.58 -10.27 26.96
CA VAL A 575 33.48 -9.82 28.01
C VAL A 575 33.93 -11.10 28.71
N ILE A 576 35.17 -11.49 28.47
CA ILE A 576 35.83 -12.50 29.31
C ILE A 576 36.28 -11.69 30.53
N GLU A 577 35.57 -11.84 31.65
CA GLU A 577 36.10 -11.39 32.94
C GLU A 577 37.34 -12.25 33.21
N SER A 578 38.51 -11.64 33.06
CA SER A 578 39.77 -12.24 33.48
C SER A 578 39.79 -12.30 35.00
N LEU A 579 39.54 -13.49 35.55
CA LEU A 579 39.93 -13.85 36.91
C LEU A 579 41.44 -13.65 37.07
N SER A 580 41.83 -12.56 37.71
CA SER A 580 43.18 -12.39 38.24
C SER A 580 43.28 -13.18 39.54
N THR A 581 43.74 -14.43 39.45
CA THR A 581 44.22 -15.20 40.60
C THR A 581 45.68 -14.80 40.86
N PRO A 582 46.07 -14.31 42.06
CA PRO A 582 47.47 -14.18 42.42
C PRO A 582 48.00 -15.56 42.85
N LEU A 583 49.04 -16.04 42.17
CA LEU A 583 49.88 -17.14 42.60
C LEU A 583 50.81 -16.66 43.74
N GLY A 584 50.90 -17.46 44.80
CA GLY A 584 52.11 -17.56 45.62
C GLY A 584 51.92 -17.31 47.11
N LEU A 585 51.83 -18.39 47.90
CA LEU A 585 52.94 -18.93 48.72
C LEU A 585 52.35 -19.84 49.82
N VAL A 586 52.76 -21.11 49.78
CA VAL A 586 52.54 -22.10 50.84
C VAL A 586 53.69 -21.97 51.85
N PRO A 587 53.44 -21.84 53.16
CA PRO A 587 54.44 -22.13 54.17
C PRO A 587 54.35 -23.58 54.63
N VAL A 588 55.52 -24.19 54.70
CA VAL A 588 55.85 -25.44 55.39
C VAL A 588 55.50 -25.29 56.87
N VAL A 589 54.82 -26.28 57.45
CA VAL A 589 54.80 -26.51 58.90
C VAL A 589 55.06 -27.99 59.12
N GLU A 590 56.19 -28.27 59.76
CA GLU A 590 56.56 -29.56 60.35
C GLU A 590 55.67 -29.86 61.58
N SER A 591 55.62 -31.15 61.90
CA SER A 591 54.90 -31.87 62.97
C SER A 591 53.40 -32.08 62.79
#